data_AF-A0A7V1ZHL1-F1
#
_entry.id   AF-A0A7V1ZHL1-F1
#
_cell.length_a   1.000
_cell.length_b   1.000
_cell.length_c   1.000
_cell.angle_alpha   90.00
_cell.angle_beta   90.00
_cell.angle_gamma   90.00
#
_symmetry.space_group_name_H-M   'P 1'
#
loop_
_entity.id
_entity.type
_entity.pdbx_description
1 polymer ?
#
loop_
_entity_poly.entity_id
_entity_poly.type
_entity_poly.pdbx_seq_one_letter_code
_entity_poly.pdbx_strand_id
1 'polypeptide(L)'
;MGKNTCLINRRLGSELLLGELITTVALPPDSPETDHCGSCTACLAACPTEALRGPYQLDARRCISYLTIEHKSAFDTHHPPQLSGYLFGCDLCQTCCPWNRHAPLQVNPHLPTRAHLATLSVSELAGLDAEAWAKLAEGSPLRRLTYERLRRNLGALDSTAKQE
;
A
#
# COMPACT_ATOMS: atom_id res chain seq x y z
N MET A 1 3.05 17.49 -0.11
CA MET A 1 2.77 16.22 0.60
C MET A 1 1.35 16.24 1.13
N GLY A 2 0.65 15.12 1.13
CA GLY A 2 -0.68 14.99 1.74
C GLY A 2 -0.62 14.63 3.22
N LYS A 3 -1.71 14.86 3.96
CA LYS A 3 -1.83 14.46 5.38
C LYS A 3 -1.69 12.95 5.60
N ASN A 4 -1.89 12.15 4.54
CA ASN A 4 -1.65 10.71 4.48
C ASN A 4 -0.17 10.34 4.29
N THR A 5 0.76 11.30 4.29
CA THR A 5 2.20 11.12 4.07
C THR A 5 2.62 10.73 2.65
N CYS A 6 1.71 10.72 1.67
CA CYS A 6 2.04 10.51 0.27
C CYS A 6 2.39 11.83 -0.43
N LEU A 7 3.24 11.75 -1.47
CA LEU A 7 3.39 12.85 -2.42
C LEU A 7 2.14 12.91 -3.31
N ILE A 8 1.62 14.11 -3.55
CA ILE A 8 0.41 14.33 -4.35
C ILE A 8 0.77 15.31 -5.45
N ASN A 9 0.61 14.89 -6.69
CA ASN A 9 0.64 15.75 -7.86
C ASN A 9 -0.76 16.30 -8.14
N ARG A 10 -0.88 17.60 -8.38
CA ARG A 10 -2.19 18.25 -8.61
C ARG A 10 -2.96 17.73 -9.83
N ARG A 11 -2.26 17.17 -10.82
CA ARG A 11 -2.85 16.65 -12.06
C ARG A 11 -2.95 15.13 -12.07
N LEU A 12 -1.98 14.46 -11.44
CA LEU A 12 -1.84 12.99 -11.52
C LEU A 12 -2.27 12.27 -10.24
N GLY A 13 -2.58 12.99 -9.16
CA GLY A 13 -2.88 12.38 -7.87
C GLY A 13 -1.62 11.84 -7.16
N SER A 14 -1.80 10.80 -6.35
CA SER A 14 -0.76 10.17 -5.52
C SER A 14 -0.33 8.79 -5.99
N GLU A 15 -1.03 8.19 -6.95
CA GLU A 15 -0.69 6.88 -7.53
C GLU A 15 0.47 7.01 -8.52
N LEU A 16 1.63 7.39 -7.99
CA LEU A 16 2.86 7.68 -8.71
C LEU A 16 4.00 6.79 -8.22
N LEU A 17 4.83 6.35 -9.14
CA LEU A 17 6.14 5.79 -8.80
C LEU A 17 7.16 6.92 -8.73
N LEU A 18 7.85 7.02 -7.60
CA LEU A 18 8.93 8.00 -7.40
C LEU A 18 10.28 7.37 -7.72
N GLY A 19 11.14 8.15 -8.35
CA GLY A 19 12.53 7.79 -8.61
C GLY A 19 13.41 9.04 -8.49
N GLU A 20 14.65 8.83 -8.11
CA GLU A 20 15.65 9.89 -7.99
C GLU A 20 16.95 9.49 -8.70
N LEU A 21 17.66 10.49 -9.25
CA LEU A 21 18.97 10.32 -9.87
C LEU A 21 19.96 11.25 -9.18
N ILE A 22 20.90 10.67 -8.45
CA ILE A 22 21.99 11.42 -7.83
C ILE A 22 23.02 11.73 -8.92
N THR A 23 23.35 13.01 -9.09
CA THR A 23 24.27 13.48 -10.13
C THR A 23 25.19 14.57 -9.60
N THR A 24 26.36 14.71 -10.22
CA THR A 24 27.30 15.81 -9.96
C THR A 24 27.04 17.03 -10.84
N VAL A 25 26.11 16.94 -11.79
CA VAL A 25 25.73 18.07 -12.64
C VAL A 25 25.07 19.14 -11.76
N ALA A 26 25.60 20.36 -11.83
CA ALA A 26 25.02 21.50 -11.13
C ALA A 26 23.73 21.96 -11.84
N LEU A 27 22.57 21.55 -11.31
CA LEU A 27 21.26 22.00 -11.76
C LEU A 27 20.69 23.02 -10.76
N PRO A 28 20.02 24.08 -11.22
CA PRO A 28 19.29 24.96 -10.31
C PRO A 28 18.16 24.18 -9.62
N PRO A 29 17.93 24.34 -8.31
CA PRO A 29 16.85 23.66 -7.61
C PRO A 29 15.48 24.24 -7.98
N ASP A 30 14.47 23.39 -7.99
CA ASP A 30 13.07 23.82 -8.10
C ASP A 30 12.55 24.46 -6.80
N SER A 31 11.48 25.24 -6.92
CA SER A 31 10.77 25.80 -5.76
C SER A 31 9.97 24.72 -5.03
N PRO A 32 9.93 24.72 -3.69
CA PRO A 32 9.08 23.79 -2.95
C PRO A 32 7.61 24.08 -3.21
N GLU A 33 6.81 23.01 -3.28
CA GLU A 33 5.36 23.09 -3.45
C GLU A 33 4.67 23.32 -2.09
N THR A 34 3.51 24.00 -2.10
CA THR A 34 2.74 24.28 -0.89
C THR A 34 1.78 23.15 -0.50
N ASP A 35 1.29 23.19 0.73
CA ASP A 35 0.21 22.30 1.20
C ASP A 35 -1.13 22.65 0.52
N HIS A 36 -1.83 21.63 0.02
CA HIS A 36 -3.14 21.77 -0.62
C HIS A 36 -4.23 20.91 0.04
N CYS A 37 -3.98 20.31 1.21
CA CYS A 37 -4.96 19.55 1.96
C CYS A 37 -5.97 20.43 2.69
N GLY A 38 -5.59 21.64 3.11
CA GLY A 38 -6.46 22.55 3.85
C GLY A 38 -7.07 21.89 5.09
N SER A 39 -8.40 22.01 5.27
CA SER A 39 -9.14 21.39 6.38
C SER A 39 -9.49 19.92 6.16
N CYS A 40 -9.16 19.32 5.01
CA CYS A 40 -9.52 17.93 4.70
C CYS A 40 -8.90 16.94 5.71
N THR A 41 -9.68 15.95 6.16
CA THR A 41 -9.25 14.87 7.06
C THR A 41 -9.65 13.48 6.57
N ALA A 42 -10.07 13.35 5.30
CA ALA A 42 -10.64 12.11 4.75
C ALA A 42 -9.73 10.88 4.95
N CYS A 43 -8.43 11.03 4.71
CA CYS A 43 -7.45 9.94 4.92
C CYS A 43 -7.28 9.53 6.39
N LEU A 44 -7.37 10.48 7.32
CA LEU A 44 -7.28 10.20 8.75
C LEU A 44 -8.49 9.37 9.19
N ALA A 45 -9.69 9.77 8.74
CA ALA A 45 -10.94 9.07 9.05
C ALA A 45 -11.05 7.69 8.37
N ALA A 46 -10.49 7.54 7.17
CA ALA A 46 -10.57 6.29 6.40
C ALA A 46 -9.56 5.22 6.84
N CYS A 47 -8.56 5.56 7.67
CA CYS A 47 -7.53 4.61 8.09
C CYS A 47 -8.06 3.68 9.20
N PRO A 48 -8.33 2.39 8.92
CA PRO A 48 -9.06 1.52 9.85
C PRO A 48 -8.27 1.21 11.13
N THR A 49 -6.94 1.23 11.04
CA THR A 49 -6.05 0.98 12.18
C THR A 49 -5.61 2.27 12.86
N GLU A 50 -6.12 3.43 12.42
CA GLU A 50 -5.68 4.76 12.86
C GLU A 50 -4.15 4.87 12.84
N ALA A 51 -3.51 4.33 11.79
CA ALA A 51 -2.06 4.45 11.62
C ALA A 51 -1.64 5.89 11.36
N LEU A 52 -2.51 6.69 10.75
CA LEU A 52 -2.33 8.13 10.63
C LEU A 52 -2.75 8.81 11.95
N ARG A 53 -1.79 9.00 12.87
CA ARG A 53 -2.00 9.54 14.22
C ARG A 53 -2.34 11.04 14.23
N GLY A 54 -2.15 11.71 13.10
CA GLY A 54 -2.45 13.10 12.86
C GLY A 54 -2.00 13.50 11.45
N PRO A 55 -2.24 14.77 11.04
CA PRO A 55 -1.72 15.28 9.78
C PRO A 55 -0.21 15.05 9.66
N TYR A 56 0.21 14.37 8.59
CA TYR A 56 1.63 14.10 8.29
C TYR A 56 2.33 13.16 9.28
N GLN A 57 1.57 12.43 10.11
CA GLN A 57 2.12 11.56 11.15
C GLN A 57 1.62 10.13 10.96
N LEU A 58 2.53 9.24 10.53
CA LEU A 58 2.25 7.83 10.32
C LEU A 58 2.96 6.97 11.38
N ASP A 59 2.21 6.14 12.10
CA ASP A 59 2.74 5.01 12.85
C ASP A 59 2.74 3.76 11.97
N ALA A 60 3.90 3.47 11.38
CA ALA A 60 4.06 2.33 10.47
C ALA A 60 3.71 0.98 11.15
N ARG A 61 3.86 0.85 12.47
CA ARG A 61 3.57 -0.39 13.20
C ARG A 61 2.07 -0.74 13.18
N ARG A 62 1.21 0.23 12.88
CA ARG A 62 -0.24 0.06 12.70
C ARG A 62 -0.64 0.09 11.23
N CYS A 63 0.23 0.54 10.32
CA CYS A 63 -0.09 0.70 8.91
C CYS A 63 -0.21 -0.67 8.22
N ILE A 64 -1.38 -0.96 7.65
CA ILE A 64 -1.63 -2.23 6.93
C ILE A 64 -0.61 -2.45 5.82
N SER A 65 -0.25 -1.40 5.07
CA SER A 65 0.75 -1.51 4.00
C SER A 65 2.12 -1.97 4.53
N TYR A 66 2.60 -1.36 5.62
CA TYR A 66 3.84 -1.80 6.29
C TYR A 66 3.71 -3.23 6.84
N LEU A 67 2.62 -3.54 7.52
CA LEU A 67 2.40 -4.84 8.15
C LEU A 67 2.40 -5.99 7.13
N THR A 68 1.82 -5.74 5.96
CA THR A 68 1.68 -6.75 4.89
C THR A 68 2.92 -6.83 3.99
N ILE A 69 3.62 -5.72 3.72
CA ILE A 69 4.76 -5.68 2.78
C ILE A 69 6.13 -5.72 3.47
N GLU A 70 6.31 -5.06 4.61
CA GLU A 70 7.63 -4.83 5.23
C GLU A 70 7.87 -5.53 6.56
N HIS A 71 6.84 -5.67 7.40
CA HIS A 71 6.97 -6.35 8.69
C HIS A 71 7.33 -7.82 8.46
N LYS A 72 8.50 -8.27 8.94
CA LYS A 72 9.02 -9.63 8.67
C LYS A 72 8.62 -10.66 9.74
N SER A 73 8.43 -10.22 10.98
CA SER A 73 8.17 -11.10 12.12
C SER A 73 6.74 -11.67 12.11
N ALA A 74 6.49 -12.69 12.93
CA ALA A 74 5.15 -13.16 13.20
C ALA A 74 4.28 -12.02 13.77
N PHE A 75 2.97 -12.08 13.53
CA PHE A 75 2.03 -11.21 14.21
C PHE A 75 1.82 -11.69 15.65
N ASP A 76 1.53 -10.76 16.55
CA ASP A 76 1.10 -11.12 17.90
C ASP A 76 -0.20 -11.92 17.81
N THR A 77 -0.21 -13.14 18.35
CA THR A 77 -1.37 -14.02 18.35
C THR A 77 -2.47 -13.55 19.30
N HIS A 78 -2.12 -12.77 20.32
CA HIS A 78 -3.09 -12.21 21.27
C HIS A 78 -3.75 -10.93 20.76
N HIS A 79 -3.03 -10.17 19.94
CA HIS A 79 -3.50 -8.93 19.34
C HIS A 79 -3.15 -8.90 17.85
N PRO A 80 -3.78 -9.76 17.03
CA PRO A 80 -3.51 -9.78 15.60
C PRO A 80 -3.89 -8.43 14.98
N PRO A 81 -3.11 -7.92 14.01
CA PRO A 81 -3.43 -6.67 13.36
C PRO A 81 -4.72 -6.78 12.53
N GLN A 82 -5.53 -5.72 12.53
CA GLN A 82 -6.67 -5.61 11.63
C GLN A 82 -6.16 -5.29 10.21
N LEU A 83 -6.19 -6.30 9.33
CA LEU A 83 -5.73 -6.15 7.94
C LEU A 83 -6.85 -5.72 6.98
N SER A 84 -8.11 -5.71 7.41
CA SER A 84 -9.26 -5.21 6.63
C SER A 84 -9.36 -5.80 5.21
N GLY A 85 -9.08 -7.09 5.05
CA GLY A 85 -9.13 -7.76 3.74
C GLY A 85 -7.89 -7.57 2.86
N TYR A 86 -6.90 -6.79 3.29
CA TYR A 86 -5.71 -6.51 2.50
C TYR A 86 -4.59 -7.54 2.75
N LEU A 87 -4.18 -8.23 1.69
CA LEU A 87 -3.11 -9.22 1.73
C LEU A 87 -1.72 -8.62 1.47
N PHE A 88 -1.63 -7.60 0.62
CA PHE A 88 -0.39 -6.95 0.20
C PHE A 88 -0.64 -5.47 -0.10
N GLY A 89 -0.11 -4.58 0.73
CA GLY A 89 -0.34 -3.14 0.61
C GLY A 89 -1.70 -2.73 1.16
N CYS A 90 -1.96 -1.42 1.15
CA CYS A 90 -3.26 -0.84 1.49
C CYS A 90 -3.33 0.55 0.88
N ASP A 91 -4.38 0.80 0.10
CA ASP A 91 -4.55 2.05 -0.64
C ASP A 91 -5.68 2.94 -0.08
N LEU A 92 -6.33 2.55 1.02
CA LEU A 92 -7.49 3.28 1.57
C LEU A 92 -7.25 4.79 1.73
N CYS A 93 -6.10 5.18 2.28
CA CYS A 93 -5.75 6.59 2.48
C CYS A 93 -5.47 7.37 1.18
N GLN A 94 -5.20 6.68 0.08
CA GLN A 94 -5.08 7.22 -1.27
C GLN A 94 -6.43 7.21 -1.98
N THR A 95 -7.17 6.10 -1.97
CA THR A 95 -8.48 5.96 -2.62
C THR A 95 -9.50 6.96 -2.08
N CYS A 96 -9.49 7.26 -0.79
CA CYS A 96 -10.38 8.27 -0.20
C CYS A 96 -9.90 9.72 -0.44
N CYS A 97 -8.70 9.93 -1.00
CA CYS A 97 -8.12 11.26 -1.18
C CYS A 97 -8.83 12.00 -2.34
N PRO A 98 -9.37 13.22 -2.11
CA PRO A 98 -10.05 13.96 -3.17
C PRO A 98 -9.18 14.23 -4.41
N TRP A 99 -7.86 14.34 -4.22
CA TRP A 99 -6.90 14.57 -5.31
C TRP A 99 -6.76 13.38 -6.27
N ASN A 100 -7.18 12.17 -5.88
CA ASN A 100 -7.18 11.00 -6.74
C ASN A 100 -8.49 10.82 -7.51
N ARG A 101 -9.58 11.48 -7.10
CA ARG A 101 -10.92 11.31 -7.73
C ARG A 101 -10.91 11.61 -9.23
N HIS A 102 -10.11 12.58 -9.65
CA HIS A 102 -10.01 13.02 -11.04
C HIS A 102 -8.62 12.73 -11.64
N ALA A 103 -7.79 11.95 -10.94
CA ALA A 103 -6.51 11.54 -11.48
C ALA A 103 -6.75 10.64 -12.70
N PRO A 104 -6.06 10.88 -13.83
CA PRO A 104 -6.21 10.04 -15.00
C PRO A 104 -5.66 8.64 -14.72
N LEU A 105 -6.38 7.61 -15.16
CA LEU A 105 -5.85 6.26 -15.24
C LEU A 105 -4.79 6.22 -16.35
N GLN A 106 -3.54 6.47 -15.99
CA GLN A 106 -2.41 6.40 -16.91
C GLN A 106 -1.85 4.98 -16.92
N VAL A 107 -2.11 4.25 -18.01
CA VAL A 107 -1.50 2.94 -18.22
C VAL A 107 -0.13 3.16 -18.84
N ASN A 108 0.93 3.02 -18.03
CA ASN A 108 2.27 2.94 -18.58
C ASN A 108 2.42 1.56 -19.24
N PRO A 109 2.71 1.48 -20.55
CA PRO A 109 2.85 0.19 -21.25
C PRO A 109 3.99 -0.68 -20.71
N HIS A 110 4.96 -0.08 -20.01
CA HIS A 110 6.05 -0.80 -19.33
C HIS A 110 5.67 -1.29 -17.92
N LEU A 111 4.51 -0.89 -17.39
CA LEU A 111 3.99 -1.33 -16.09
C LEU A 111 2.55 -1.85 -16.25
N PRO A 112 2.34 -2.92 -17.04
CA PRO A 112 1.00 -3.43 -17.28
C PRO A 112 0.37 -4.01 -16.01
N THR A 113 -0.92 -3.77 -15.82
CA THR A 113 -1.71 -4.42 -14.78
C THR A 113 -1.72 -5.93 -15.02
N ARG A 114 -1.39 -6.70 -13.99
CA ARG A 114 -1.41 -8.17 -14.04
C ARG A 114 -2.82 -8.65 -13.69
N ALA A 115 -3.73 -8.61 -14.66
CA ALA A 115 -5.16 -8.87 -14.45
C ALA A 115 -5.47 -10.18 -13.70
N HIS A 116 -4.68 -11.24 -13.92
CA HIS A 116 -4.85 -12.52 -13.22
C HIS A 116 -4.65 -12.40 -11.70
N LEU A 117 -3.85 -11.46 -11.20
CA LEU A 117 -3.69 -11.23 -9.76
C LEU A 117 -4.96 -10.64 -9.13
N ALA A 118 -5.71 -9.85 -9.90
CA ALA A 118 -6.95 -9.23 -9.44
C ALA A 118 -8.12 -10.23 -9.36
N THR A 119 -7.97 -11.42 -9.96
CA THR A 119 -9.02 -12.45 -9.99
C THR A 119 -8.79 -13.60 -9.01
N LEU A 120 -7.64 -13.63 -8.32
CA LEU A 120 -7.33 -14.71 -7.38
C LEU A 120 -8.15 -14.57 -6.10
N SER A 121 -8.83 -15.64 -5.74
CA SER A 121 -9.50 -15.78 -4.45
C SER A 121 -8.51 -16.09 -3.33
N VAL A 122 -8.92 -15.81 -2.08
CA VAL A 122 -8.16 -16.20 -0.88
C VAL A 122 -7.92 -17.71 -0.82
N SER A 123 -8.90 -18.51 -1.26
CA SER A 123 -8.81 -19.98 -1.30
C SER A 123 -7.74 -20.45 -2.28
N GLU A 124 -7.70 -19.87 -3.49
CA GLU A 124 -6.66 -20.19 -4.48
C GLU A 124 -5.27 -19.83 -3.98
N LEU A 125 -5.11 -18.66 -3.35
CA LEU A 125 -3.85 -18.24 -2.74
C LEU A 125 -3.44 -19.15 -1.57
N ALA A 126 -4.39 -19.63 -0.78
CA ALA A 126 -4.16 -20.57 0.30
C ALA A 126 -3.78 -21.98 -0.19
N GLY A 127 -4.11 -22.33 -1.43
CA GLY A 127 -3.72 -23.60 -2.06
C GLY A 127 -2.34 -23.61 -2.70
N LEU A 128 -1.68 -22.45 -2.85
CA LEU A 128 -0.34 -22.37 -3.43
C LEU A 128 0.72 -22.96 -2.49
N ASP A 129 1.68 -23.67 -3.08
CA ASP A 129 2.96 -23.97 -2.44
C ASP A 129 4.00 -22.85 -2.70
N ALA A 130 5.20 -23.03 -2.14
CA ALA A 130 6.27 -22.04 -2.25
C ALA A 130 6.75 -21.84 -3.70
N GLU A 131 6.77 -22.90 -4.52
CA GLU A 131 7.22 -22.84 -5.91
C GLU A 131 6.20 -22.08 -6.78
N ALA A 132 4.91 -22.42 -6.63
CA ALA A 132 3.82 -21.77 -7.33
C ALA A 132 3.73 -20.27 -6.95
N TRP A 133 3.93 -19.93 -5.67
CA TRP A 133 4.01 -18.53 -5.23
C TRP A 133 5.20 -17.79 -5.85
N ALA A 134 6.40 -18.40 -5.87
CA ALA A 134 7.58 -17.78 -6.44
C ALA A 134 7.40 -17.45 -7.93
N LYS A 135 6.77 -18.38 -8.68
CA LYS A 135 6.42 -18.19 -10.10
C LYS A 135 5.39 -17.08 -10.29
N LEU A 136 4.37 -17.03 -9.44
CA LEU A 136 3.31 -16.01 -9.51
C LEU A 136 3.85 -14.61 -9.21
N ALA A 137 4.68 -14.47 -8.19
CA ALA A 137 5.26 -13.21 -7.77
C ALA A 137 6.33 -12.66 -8.73
N GLU A 138 6.84 -13.49 -9.65
CA GLU A 138 7.93 -13.14 -10.57
C GLU A 138 7.69 -11.86 -11.39
N GLY A 139 8.70 -10.99 -11.41
CA GLY A 139 8.64 -9.72 -12.15
C GLY A 139 7.61 -8.74 -11.58
N SER A 140 7.26 -8.85 -10.29
CA SER A 140 6.34 -7.93 -9.62
C SER A 140 6.81 -7.56 -8.21
N PRO A 141 6.31 -6.45 -7.64
CA PRO A 141 6.57 -6.09 -6.25
C PRO A 141 6.15 -7.15 -5.23
N LEU A 142 5.27 -8.10 -5.60
CA LEU A 142 4.87 -9.21 -4.72
C LEU A 142 6.04 -10.07 -4.26
N ARG A 143 7.20 -10.05 -4.96
CA ARG A 143 8.42 -10.73 -4.48
C ARG A 143 8.87 -10.26 -3.09
N ARG A 144 8.46 -9.08 -2.62
CA ARG A 144 8.73 -8.60 -1.26
C ARG A 144 7.99 -9.43 -0.20
N LEU A 145 6.85 -10.01 -0.56
CA LEU A 145 6.08 -10.91 0.30
C LEU A 145 6.57 -12.35 0.06
N THR A 146 7.40 -12.88 0.97
CA THR A 146 7.84 -14.28 0.89
C THR A 146 6.67 -15.23 1.10
N TYR A 147 6.82 -16.50 0.73
CA TYR A 147 5.77 -17.50 0.91
C TYR A 147 5.33 -17.62 2.37
N GLU A 148 6.27 -17.63 3.32
CA GLU A 148 5.97 -17.68 4.76
C GLU A 148 5.15 -16.47 5.20
N ARG A 149 5.47 -15.30 4.66
CA ARG A 149 4.76 -14.05 4.97
C ARG A 149 3.39 -13.99 4.29
N LEU A 150 3.23 -14.58 3.10
CA LEU A 150 1.93 -14.81 2.47
C LEU A 150 1.04 -15.66 3.40
N ARG A 151 1.55 -16.81 3.87
CA ARG A 151 0.82 -17.70 4.80
C ARG A 151 0.43 -16.97 6.08
N ARG A 152 1.35 -16.17 6.64
CA ARG A 152 1.09 -15.33 7.82
C ARG A 152 -0.04 -14.32 7.56
N ASN A 153 -0.01 -13.61 6.42
CA ASN A 153 -1.04 -12.62 6.11
C ASN A 153 -2.41 -13.29 5.87
N LEU A 154 -2.45 -14.42 5.14
CA LEU A 154 -3.67 -15.21 4.94
C LEU A 154 -4.29 -15.65 6.27
N GLY A 155 -3.48 -16.19 7.19
CA GLY A 155 -3.97 -16.61 8.51
C GLY A 155 -4.55 -15.46 9.34
N ALA A 156 -4.03 -14.23 9.16
CA ALA A 156 -4.60 -13.04 9.80
C ALA A 156 -5.95 -12.63 9.19
N LEU A 157 -6.12 -12.74 7.87
CA LEU A 157 -7.40 -12.45 7.21
C LEU A 157 -8.52 -13.39 7.67
N ASP A 158 -8.24 -14.68 7.80
CA ASP A 158 -9.20 -15.68 8.27
C ASP A 158 -9.65 -15.43 9.72
N SER A 159 -8.77 -14.83 10.54
CA SER A 159 -9.08 -14.49 11.92
C SER A 159 -9.99 -13.26 12.04
N THR A 160 -9.87 -12.31 11.10
CA THR A 160 -10.74 -11.11 11.05
C THR A 160 -12.15 -11.46 10.56
N ALA A 161 -12.28 -12.38 9.60
CA ALA A 161 -13.59 -12.82 9.08
C ALA A 161 -14.47 -13.57 10.10
N LYS A 162 -13.90 -14.04 11.21
CA LYS A 162 -14.64 -14.71 12.30
C LYS A 162 -15.15 -13.77 13.39
N GLN A 163 -14.83 -12.47 13.30
CA GLN A 163 -15.21 -11.46 14.29
C GLN A 163 -16.40 -10.58 13.86
N GLU A 164 -16.97 -10.85 12.68
CA GLU A 164 -18.23 -10.27 12.19
C GLU A 164 -19.35 -11.34 12.20
#